data_AF-A0A239PZ31-F1
#
_entry.id   AF-A0A239PZ31-F1
#
_cell.length_a   1.000
_cell.length_b   1.000
_cell.length_c   1.000
_cell.angle_alpha   90.00
_cell.angle_beta   90.00
_cell.angle_gamma   90.00
#
_symmetry.space_group_name_H-M   'P 1'
#
loop_
_entity.id
_entity.type
_entity.pdbx_description
1 polymer ?
#
loop_
_entity_poly.entity_id
_entity_poly.type
_entity_poly.pdbx_seq_one_letter_code
_entity_poly.pdbx_strand_id
1 'polypeptide(L)' 'MTVFAQAQNASAATGLRGRLSAAVQRYQENRARNAVYRQTVRELNALTTRDLNDLGISRSMITRLAHEAAWGSSK' A
#
# COMPACT_ATOMS: atom_id res chain seq x y z
N MET A 1 1.93 -48.65 26.47
CA MET A 1 1.12 -47.98 25.44
C MET A 1 0.97 -46.51 25.84
N THR A 2 1.80 -45.62 25.29
CA THR A 2 1.67 -44.17 25.51
C THR A 2 0.71 -43.61 24.46
N VAL A 3 -0.35 -42.99 24.97
CA VAL A 3 -1.47 -42.46 24.19
C VAL A 3 -1.01 -41.24 23.38
N PHE A 4 -1.28 -41.25 22.08
CA PHE A 4 -1.14 -40.09 21.21
C PHE A 4 -2.25 -39.07 21.54
N ALA A 5 -1.88 -37.85 21.91
CA ALA A 5 -2.80 -36.72 22.00
C ALA A 5 -2.35 -35.62 21.03
N GLN A 6 -2.83 -35.71 19.79
CA GLN A 6 -2.65 -34.71 18.75
C GLN A 6 -3.64 -33.55 18.98
N ALA A 7 -3.14 -32.37 19.37
CA ALA A 7 -3.94 -31.14 19.48
C ALA A 7 -4.15 -30.50 18.09
N GLN A 8 -5.20 -30.92 17.38
CA GLN A 8 -5.52 -30.47 16.02
C GLN A 8 -6.41 -29.21 16.00
N ASN A 9 -7.15 -28.96 17.09
CA ASN A 9 -8.28 -28.03 17.10
C ASN A 9 -7.95 -26.58 17.49
N ALA A 10 -6.76 -26.32 18.05
CA ALA A 10 -6.33 -24.95 18.37
C ALA A 10 -5.84 -24.16 17.13
N SER A 11 -5.47 -24.85 16.06
CA SER A 11 -4.87 -24.28 14.85
C SER A 11 -5.88 -23.63 13.91
N ALA A 12 -7.14 -24.06 13.90
CA ALA A 12 -8.16 -23.55 12.97
C ALA A 12 -8.67 -22.15 13.35
N ALA A 13 -8.97 -21.90 14.63
CA ALA A 13 -9.38 -20.60 15.14
C ALA A 13 -8.22 -19.59 15.16
N THR A 14 -7.00 -20.06 15.46
CA THR A 14 -5.76 -19.29 15.33
C THR A 14 -5.48 -18.95 13.86
N GLY A 15 -5.77 -19.88 12.95
CA GLY A 15 -5.64 -19.69 11.50
C GLY A 15 -6.60 -18.64 10.92
N LEU A 16 -7.89 -18.68 11.25
CA LEU A 16 -8.85 -17.68 10.76
C LEU A 16 -8.56 -16.28 11.31
N ARG A 17 -8.30 -16.16 12.62
CA ARG A 17 -7.93 -14.87 13.24
C ARG A 17 -6.62 -14.31 12.66
N GLY A 18 -5.62 -15.16 12.42
CA GLY A 18 -4.38 -14.76 11.76
C GLY A 18 -4.56 -14.33 10.31
N ARG A 19 -5.48 -14.96 9.57
CA ARG A 19 -5.81 -14.56 8.19
C ARG A 19 -6.55 -13.22 8.15
N LEU A 20 -7.48 -13.00 9.08
CA LEU A 20 -8.20 -11.74 9.20
C LEU A 20 -7.26 -10.59 9.58
N SER A 21 -6.36 -10.79 10.56
CA SER A 21 -5.38 -9.77 10.94
C SER A 21 -4.43 -9.46 9.78
N ALA A 22 -3.94 -10.47 9.05
CA ALA A 22 -3.12 -10.27 7.86
C ALA A 22 -3.88 -9.52 6.75
N ALA A 23 -5.18 -9.81 6.55
CA ALA A 23 -6.00 -9.11 5.57
C ALA A 23 -6.18 -7.62 5.93
N VAL A 24 -6.44 -7.32 7.21
CA VAL A 24 -6.55 -5.94 7.71
C VAL A 24 -5.22 -5.20 7.54
N GLN A 25 -4.09 -5.82 7.86
CA GLN A 25 -2.77 -5.21 7.67
C GLN A 25 -2.54 -4.84 6.21
N ARG A 26 -2.77 -5.78 5.27
CA ARG A 26 -2.66 -5.51 3.82
C ARG A 26 -3.60 -4.41 3.35
N TYR A 27 -4.82 -4.36 3.88
CA TYR A 27 -5.77 -3.30 3.57
C TYR A 27 -5.26 -1.94 4.03
N GLN A 28 -4.76 -1.85 5.27
CA GLN A 28 -4.21 -0.61 5.80
C GLN A 28 -2.98 -0.13 5.01
N GLU A 29 -2.08 -1.04 4.66
CA GLU A 29 -0.94 -0.74 3.79
C GLU A 29 -1.40 -0.18 2.44
N ASN A 30 -2.34 -0.84 1.78
CA ASN A 30 -2.84 -0.39 0.48
C ASN A 30 -3.57 0.96 0.58
N ARG A 31 -4.30 1.19 1.67
CA ARG A 31 -4.97 2.47 1.96
C ARG A 31 -3.96 3.58 2.18
N ALA A 32 -2.87 3.32 2.88
CA ALA A 32 -1.78 4.28 3.07
C ALA A 32 -1.12 4.66 1.74
N ARG A 33 -0.79 3.68 0.90
CA ARG A 33 -0.23 3.93 -0.46
C ARG A 33 -1.17 4.74 -1.33
N ASN A 34 -2.46 4.39 -1.35
CA ASN A 34 -3.47 5.15 -2.08
C ASN A 34 -3.63 6.59 -1.56
N ALA A 35 -3.48 6.81 -0.26
CA ALA A 35 -3.50 8.15 0.31
C ALA A 35 -2.33 9.00 -0.21
N VAL A 36 -1.11 8.43 -0.20
CA VAL A 36 0.08 9.08 -0.75
C VAL A 36 -0.11 9.41 -2.22
N TYR A 37 -0.55 8.45 -3.05
CA TYR A 37 -0.80 8.68 -4.47
C TYR A 37 -1.76 9.86 -4.70
N ARG A 38 -2.92 9.85 -4.04
CA ARG A 38 -3.94 10.89 -4.21
C ARG A 38 -3.44 12.25 -3.72
N GLN A 39 -2.67 12.25 -2.63
CA GLN A 39 -2.06 13.46 -2.11
C GLN A 39 -1.07 14.05 -3.12
N THR A 40 -0.15 13.25 -3.63
CA THR A 40 0.85 13.68 -4.63
C THR A 40 0.19 14.19 -5.91
N VAL A 41 -0.83 13.48 -6.43
CA VAL A 41 -1.57 13.94 -7.61
C VAL A 41 -2.25 15.28 -7.35
N ARG A 42 -2.86 15.48 -6.18
CA ARG A 42 -3.54 16.73 -5.82
C ARG A 42 -2.54 17.88 -5.72
N GLU A 43 -1.41 17.66 -5.05
CA GLU A 43 -0.38 18.68 -4.85
C GLU A 43 0.28 19.07 -6.18
N LEU A 44 0.69 18.11 -6.99
CA LEU A 44 1.29 18.40 -8.30
C LEU A 44 0.30 19.02 -9.29
N ASN A 45 -0.99 18.67 -9.25
CA ASN A 45 -1.98 19.32 -10.09
C ASN A 45 -2.34 20.74 -9.62
N ALA A 46 -2.14 21.05 -8.33
CA ALA A 46 -2.33 22.39 -7.81
C ALA A 46 -1.21 23.35 -8.24
N LEU A 47 -0.04 22.83 -8.64
CA LEU A 47 1.07 23.62 -9.18
C LEU A 47 0.74 24.16 -10.58
N THR A 48 1.27 25.35 -10.87
CA THR A 48 1.14 25.95 -12.19
C THR A 48 2.08 25.28 -13.19
N THR A 49 1.83 25.46 -14.49
CA THR A 49 2.73 24.94 -15.54
C THR A 49 4.15 25.49 -15.40
N ARG A 50 4.31 26.73 -14.89
CA ARG A 50 5.63 27.31 -14.64
C ARG A 50 6.33 26.61 -13.49
N ASP A 51 5.66 26.43 -12.35
CA ASP A 51 6.25 25.75 -11.19
C ASP A 51 6.66 24.31 -11.55
N LEU A 52 5.83 23.61 -12.32
CA LEU A 52 6.14 22.28 -12.84
C LEU A 52 7.37 22.29 -13.76
N ASN A 53 7.48 23.27 -14.66
CA ASN A 53 8.65 23.42 -15.54
C ASN A 53 9.92 23.77 -14.76
N ASP A 54 9.82 24.60 -13.73
CA ASP A 54 10.96 24.96 -12.87
C ASP A 54 11.48 23.74 -12.09
N LEU A 55 10.59 22.79 -11.76
CA LEU A 55 10.93 21.49 -11.19
C LEU A 55 11.37 20.45 -12.23
N GLY A 56 11.28 20.75 -13.53
CA GLY A 56 11.56 19.81 -14.62
C GLY A 56 10.53 18.69 -14.76
N ILE A 57 9.30 18.89 -14.28
CA ILE A 57 8.22 17.90 -14.29
C ILE A 57 7.21 18.27 -15.38
N SER A 58 6.93 17.35 -16.31
CA SER A 58 5.81 17.53 -17.26
C SER A 58 4.48 17.04 -16.65
N ARG A 59 3.34 17.61 -17.08
CA ARG A 59 2.02 17.21 -16.56
C ARG A 59 1.71 15.72 -16.75
N SER A 60 2.21 15.10 -17.82
CA SER A 60 2.06 13.66 -18.05
C SER A 60 2.85 12.80 -17.07
N MET A 61 3.91 13.35 -16.45
CA MET A 61 4.72 12.66 -15.44
C MET A 61 4.04 12.60 -14.07
N ILE A 62 3.04 13.46 -13.78
CA ILE A 62 2.38 13.53 -12.47
C ILE A 62 1.88 12.16 -12.02
N THR A 63 1.18 11.43 -12.89
CA THR A 63 0.66 10.09 -12.58
C THR A 63 1.78 9.10 -12.27
N ARG A 64 2.88 9.14 -13.04
CA ARG A 64 4.05 8.29 -12.83
C ARG A 64 4.74 8.61 -11.50
N LEU A 65 4.99 9.89 -11.20
CA LEU A 65 5.61 10.33 -9.94
C LEU A 65 4.74 9.99 -8.74
N ALA A 66 3.43 10.17 -8.84
CA ALA A 66 2.52 9.79 -7.77
C ALA A 66 2.52 8.28 -7.51
N HIS A 67 2.61 7.49 -8.57
CA HIS A 67 2.73 6.03 -8.44
C HIS A 67 4.06 5.64 -7.80
N GLU A 68 5.17 6.26 -8.21
CA GLU A 68 6.49 6.05 -7.62
C GLU A 68 6.55 6.48 -6.14
N ALA A 69 5.90 7.58 -5.77
CA ALA A 69 5.80 8.02 -4.38
C ALA A 69 5.02 7.03 -3.50
N ALA A 70 3.99 6.38 -4.04
CA ALA A 70 3.12 5.48 -3.30
C ALA A 70 3.61 4.03 -3.24
N TRP A 71 4.25 3.52 -4.30
CA TRP A 71 4.67 2.12 -4.42
C TRP A 71 6.19 1.93 -4.55
N GLY A 72 6.97 3.00 -4.71
CA GLY A 72 8.39 2.96 -5.02
C GLY A 72 8.66 2.92 -6.52
N SER A 73 9.94 3.07 -6.90
CA SER A 73 10.36 3.01 -8.30
C SER A 73 10.27 1.57 -8.81
N SER A 74 9.37 1.30 -9.76
CA SER A 74 9.31 0.04 -10.49
C SER A 74 10.59 -0.09 -11.33
N LYS A 75 11.61 -0.72 -10.77
CA LYS A 75 12.92 -0.91 -11.41
C LYS A 75 12.89 -2.09 -12.39
#